data_AF-A0A9D2JFS0-F1
#
_entry.id   AF-A0A9D2JFS0-F1
#
_cell.length_a   1.000
_cell.length_b   1.000
_cell.length_c   1.000
_cell.angle_alpha   90.00
_cell.angle_beta   90.00
_cell.angle_gamma   90.00
#
_symmetry.space_group_name_H-M   'P 1'
#
loop_
_entity.id
_entity.type
_entity.pdbx_description
1 polymer ?
#
loop_
_entity_poly.entity_id
_entity_poly.type
_entity_poly.pdbx_seq_one_letter_code
_entity_poly.pdbx_strand_id
1 'polypeptide(L)'
;MCWQKYGKGSCKTQTYTREQLTEALRQIDSTLHKLRETVKTLQGKENPARYKSQLTLANRRIEAFSLAGELIRRELAGYDAAQTPSANQ
;
A
#
# COMPACT_ATOMS: atom_id res chain seq x y z
N MET A 1 20.11 21.26 28.92
CA MET A 1 20.33 20.74 27.56
C MET A 1 19.02 20.86 26.78
N CYS A 2 18.97 21.78 25.83
CA CYS A 2 17.74 22.18 25.14
C CYS A 2 17.54 21.31 23.88
N TRP A 3 16.51 20.46 23.87
CA TRP A 3 16.09 19.71 22.67
C TRP A 3 15.11 20.56 21.87
N GLN A 4 15.63 21.42 21.00
CA GLN A 4 14.82 22.28 20.13
C GLN A 4 15.45 22.35 18.73
N LYS A 5 15.63 21.19 18.07
CA LYS A 5 16.34 21.12 16.78
C LYS A 5 15.74 20.22 15.70
N TYR A 6 14.42 19.98 15.73
CA TYR A 6 13.72 19.47 14.53
C TYR A 6 12.49 20.33 14.26
N GLY A 7 12.77 21.47 13.63
CA GLY A 7 11.76 22.36 13.07
C GLY A 7 11.06 21.69 11.87
N LYS A 8 9.75 21.91 11.81
CA LYS A 8 8.82 21.80 10.66
C LYS A 8 9.40 21.17 9.39
N GLY A 9 8.95 19.95 9.10
CA GLY A 9 9.14 19.29 7.81
C GLY A 9 7.81 19.00 7.11
N SER A 10 7.13 20.05 6.66
CA SER A 10 6.18 20.07 5.53
C SER A 10 5.07 19.00 5.48
N CYS A 11 3.82 19.41 5.70
CA CYS A 11 2.68 18.80 5.04
C CYS A 11 2.78 19.09 3.53
N LYS A 12 3.73 18.47 2.83
CA LYS A 12 3.64 18.42 1.37
C LYS A 12 2.44 17.55 1.06
N THR A 13 1.40 18.14 0.49
CA THR A 13 0.55 17.43 -0.46
C THR A 13 1.48 17.03 -1.60
N GLN A 14 2.19 15.90 -1.46
CA GLN A 14 3.05 15.40 -2.52
C GLN A 14 2.14 15.05 -3.68
N THR A 15 2.20 15.85 -4.73
CA THR A 15 1.55 15.55 -6.00
C THR A 15 2.35 14.43 -6.65
N TYR A 16 1.86 13.20 -6.56
CA TYR A 16 2.44 12.04 -7.22
C TYR A 16 1.97 11.98 -8.67
N THR A 17 2.83 11.62 -9.63
CA THR A 17 2.35 11.44 -11.01
C THR A 17 1.49 10.18 -11.13
N ARG A 18 0.64 10.12 -12.15
CA ARG A 18 -0.18 8.94 -12.45
C ARG A 18 0.68 7.68 -12.62
N GLU A 19 1.84 7.81 -13.26
CA GLU A 19 2.80 6.72 -13.45
C GLU A 19 3.38 6.24 -12.11
N GLN A 20 3.74 7.18 -11.23
CA GLN A 20 4.24 6.85 -9.89
C GLN A 20 3.20 6.11 -9.07
N LEU A 21 1.94 6.56 -9.10
CA LEU A 21 0.83 5.89 -8.42
C LEU A 21 0.55 4.50 -8.99
N THR A 22 0.59 4.36 -10.31
CA THR A 22 0.38 3.07 -11.01
C THR A 22 1.49 2.08 -10.66
N GLU A 23 2.74 2.51 -10.69
CA GLU A 23 3.87 1.65 -10.33
C GLU A 23 3.85 1.30 -8.84
N ALA A 24 3.52 2.26 -7.96
CA ALA A 24 3.34 1.99 -6.53
C ALA A 24 2.25 0.95 -6.28
N LEU A 25 1.11 1.04 -6.96
CA LEU A 25 0.03 0.07 -6.88
C LEU A 25 0.50 -1.32 -7.32
N ARG A 26 1.24 -1.41 -8.45
CA ARG A 26 1.80 -2.67 -8.95
C ARG A 26 2.74 -3.33 -7.94
N GLN A 27 3.59 -2.54 -7.27
CA GLN A 27 4.49 -3.04 -6.23
C GLN A 27 3.72 -3.55 -5.00
N ILE A 28 2.67 -2.84 -4.60
CA ILE A 28 1.78 -3.26 -3.51
C ILE A 28 1.07 -4.56 -3.85
N ASP A 29 0.49 -4.68 -5.05
CA ASP A 29 -0.21 -5.90 -5.47
C ASP A 29 0.73 -7.11 -5.53
N SER A 30 1.95 -6.94 -6.03
CA SER A 30 2.99 -7.99 -6.00
C SER A 30 3.33 -8.41 -4.56
N THR A 31 3.44 -7.45 -3.65
CA THR A 31 3.74 -7.70 -2.24
C THR A 31 2.57 -8.43 -1.55
N LEU A 32 1.34 -8.01 -1.81
CA LEU A 32 0.12 -8.66 -1.31
C LEU A 32 0.03 -10.11 -1.77
N HIS A 33 0.32 -10.38 -3.05
CA HIS A 33 0.33 -11.73 -3.59
C HIS A 33 1.33 -12.62 -2.82
N LYS A 34 2.58 -12.17 -2.68
CA LYS A 34 3.62 -12.92 -1.94
C LYS A 34 3.26 -13.16 -0.47
N LEU A 35 2.66 -12.18 0.19
CA LEU A 35 2.22 -12.33 1.58
C LEU A 35 1.10 -13.36 1.71
N ARG A 36 0.14 -13.38 0.78
CA ARG A 36 -0.95 -14.38 0.76
C ARG A 36 -0.40 -15.79 0.54
N GLU A 37 0.55 -15.97 -0.37
CA GLU A 37 1.21 -17.27 -0.59
C GLU A 37 2.04 -17.70 0.62
N THR A 38 2.70 -16.76 1.29
CA THR A 38 3.41 -17.04 2.55
C THR A 38 2.45 -17.51 3.64
N VAL A 39 1.29 -16.85 3.80
CA VAL A 39 0.26 -17.25 4.77
C VAL A 39 -0.25 -18.66 4.47
N LYS A 40 -0.61 -18.96 3.20
CA LYS A 40 -1.04 -20.30 2.78
C LYS A 40 0.03 -21.36 3.09
N THR A 41 1.29 -21.06 2.77
CA THR A 41 2.41 -21.97 3.00
C THR A 41 2.60 -22.25 4.49
N LEU A 42 2.51 -21.23 5.35
CA LEU A 42 2.66 -21.37 6.80
C LEU A 42 1.48 -22.09 7.45
N GLN A 43 0.26 -21.90 6.94
CA GLN A 43 -0.95 -22.60 7.39
C GLN A 43 -0.95 -24.08 6.99
N GLY A 44 -0.38 -24.44 5.84
CA GLY A 44 -0.25 -25.82 5.38
C GLY A 44 0.83 -26.65 6.09
N LYS A 45 1.61 -26.06 7.00
CA LYS A 45 2.62 -26.80 7.79
C LYS A 45 1.95 -27.60 8.91
N GLU A 46 2.51 -28.77 9.22
CA GLU A 46 2.01 -29.71 10.24
C GLU A 46 1.81 -29.07 11.64
N ASN A 47 2.61 -28.06 11.99
CA ASN A 47 2.46 -27.32 13.25
C ASN A 47 2.33 -25.81 13.04
N PRO A 48 1.12 -25.31 12.69
CA PRO A 48 0.85 -23.88 12.49
C PRO A 48 1.03 -23.05 13.77
N ALA A 49 0.90 -23.69 14.94
CA ALA A 49 1.02 -23.01 16.24
C ALA A 49 2.44 -22.44 16.48
N ARG A 50 3.46 -23.04 15.86
CA ARG A 50 4.84 -22.52 15.88
C ARG A 50 5.00 -21.21 15.09
N TYR A 51 4.12 -20.95 14.13
CA TYR A 51 4.21 -19.79 13.23
C TYR A 51 3.21 -18.67 13.54
N LYS A 52 2.61 -18.68 14.75
CA LYS A 52 1.57 -17.72 15.13
C LYS A 52 2.00 -16.26 14.98
N SER A 53 3.21 -15.91 15.36
CA SER A 53 3.70 -14.53 15.26
C SER A 53 3.91 -14.11 13.80
N GLN A 54 4.43 -15.00 12.96
CA GLN A 54 4.61 -14.77 11.53
C GLN A 54 3.27 -14.63 10.81
N LEU A 55 2.30 -15.49 11.11
CA LEU A 55 0.94 -15.41 10.57
C LEU A 55 0.24 -14.11 10.98
N THR A 56 0.33 -13.74 12.26
CA THR A 56 -0.23 -12.49 12.78
C THR A 56 0.37 -11.28 12.07
N LEU A 57 1.69 -11.26 11.91
CA LEU A 57 2.38 -10.17 11.23
C LEU A 57 2.04 -10.11 9.74
N ALA A 58 1.98 -11.26 9.06
CA ALA A 58 1.62 -11.33 7.66
C ALA A 58 0.20 -10.83 7.41
N ASN A 59 -0.77 -11.22 8.25
CA ASN A 59 -2.15 -10.73 8.17
C ASN A 59 -2.23 -9.21 8.36
N ARG A 60 -1.55 -8.67 9.38
CA ARG A 60 -1.50 -7.21 9.60
C ARG A 60 -0.89 -6.45 8.42
N ARG A 61 0.15 -7.01 7.79
CA ARG A 61 0.75 -6.43 6.58
C ARG A 61 -0.22 -6.48 5.39
N ILE A 62 -0.95 -7.58 5.22
CA ILE A 62 -1.97 -7.70 4.18
C ILE A 62 -3.04 -6.61 4.37
N GLU A 63 -3.51 -6.39 5.60
CA GLU A 63 -4.49 -5.35 5.91
C GLU A 63 -3.95 -3.96 5.59
N ALA A 64 -2.75 -3.63 6.08
CA ALA A 64 -2.12 -2.33 5.85
C ALA A 64 -1.87 -2.05 4.36
N PHE A 65 -1.36 -3.03 3.60
CA PHE A 65 -1.12 -2.86 2.17
C PHE A 65 -2.41 -2.85 1.35
N SER A 66 -3.46 -3.56 1.79
CA SER A 66 -4.78 -3.48 1.15
C SER A 66 -5.35 -2.06 1.28
N LEU A 67 -5.23 -1.46 2.47
CA LEU A 67 -5.64 -0.08 2.70
C LEU A 67 -4.81 0.90 1.84
N ALA A 68 -3.48 0.73 1.81
CA ALA A 68 -2.62 1.58 0.98
C ALA A 68 -2.97 1.49 -0.51
N GLY A 69 -3.18 0.27 -1.04
CA GLY A 69 -3.58 0.06 -2.42
C GLY A 69 -4.94 0.69 -2.75
N GLU A 70 -5.90 0.61 -1.84
CA GLU A 70 -7.21 1.26 -1.98
C GLU A 70 -7.10 2.79 -2.05
N LEU A 71 -6.28 3.41 -1.19
CA LEU A 71 -6.03 4.84 -1.22
C LEU A 71 -5.38 5.29 -2.53
N ILE A 72 -4.41 4.51 -3.05
CA ILE A 72 -3.76 4.81 -4.33
C ILE A 72 -4.74 4.69 -5.50
N ARG A 73 -5.62 3.67 -5.50
CA ARG A 73 -6.65 3.52 -6.54
C ARG A 73 -7.62 4.70 -6.55
N ARG A 74 -8.01 5.21 -5.37
CA ARG A 74 -8.85 6.41 -5.26
C ARG A 74 -8.17 7.64 -5.84
N GLU A 75 -6.89 7.83 -5.55
CA GLU A 75 -6.11 8.93 -6.11
C GLU A 75 -6.03 8.81 -7.64
N LEU A 76 -5.73 7.62 -8.17
CA LEU A 76 -5.72 7.35 -9.62
C LEU A 76 -7.06 7.63 -10.29
N ALA A 77 -8.17 7.23 -9.66
CA ALA A 77 -9.51 7.54 -10.16
C ALA A 77 -9.76 9.06 -10.21
N GLY A 78 -9.22 9.82 -9.25
CA GLY A 78 -9.22 11.28 -9.28
C GLY A 78 -8.46 11.87 -10.47
N TYR A 79 -7.29 11.29 -10.81
CA TYR A 79 -6.54 11.67 -12.02
C TYR A 79 -7.33 11.36 -13.29
N ASP A 80 -7.88 10.15 -13.43
CA ASP A 80 -8.60 9.74 -14.63
C ASP A 80 -9.89 10.58 -14.84
N ALA A 81 -10.59 10.94 -13.76
CA ALA A 81 -11.77 11.81 -13.81
C ALA A 81 -11.42 13.27 -14.19
N ALA A 82 -10.25 13.77 -13.80
CA ALA A 82 -9.78 15.09 -14.19
C ALA A 82 -9.26 15.13 -15.64
N GLN A 83 -8.83 13.99 -16.19
CA GLN A 83 -8.24 13.87 -17.52
C GLN A 83 -9.26 13.58 -18.65
N THR A 84 -10.57 13.55 -18.37
CA THR A 84 -11.61 13.48 -19.42
C THR A 84 -12.12 14.87 -19.86
N PRO A 85 -11.45 15.56 -20.80
CA PRO A 85 -12.12 16.44 -21.73
C PRO A 85 -12.18 15.73 -23.10
N SER A 86 -13.19 14.88 -23.28
CA SER A 86 -13.56 14.35 -24.60
C SER A 86 -15.04 14.67 -24.80
N ALA A 87 -15.31 15.85 -25.34
CA ALA A 87 -15.51 16.06 -26.78
C ALA A 87 -16.99 15.86 -27.13
N ASN A 88 -17.76 16.90 -26.82
CA ASN A 88 -18.95 17.25 -27.59
C ASN A 88 -18.58 18.50 -28.40
N GLN A 89 -17.91 18.29 -29.53
CA GLN A 89 -17.80 19.22 -30.66
C GLN A 89 -17.80 18.39 -31.93
#